data_AF-A0A8T4KGM6-F1
#
_entry.id   AF-A0A8T4KGM6-F1
#
_cell.length_a   1.000
_cell.length_b   1.000
_cell.length_c   1.000
_cell.angle_alpha   90.00
_cell.angle_beta   90.00
_cell.angle_gamma   90.00
#
_symmetry.space_group_name_H-M   'P 1'
#
loop_
_entity.id
_entity.type
_entity.pdbx_description
1 polymer ?
#
loop_
_entity_poly.entity_id
_entity_poly.type
_entity_poly.pdbx_seq_one_letter_code
_entity_poly.pdbx_strand_id
1 'polypeptide(L)'
;MKGFAKIFEAIVASIVLLASLTFFFTPNVQRSGWDRASLQILVEDALESAYLNGTLERYVKTDNTTQLNMLFSAMLPKTVDFSIEVSGIPGKTINIVCVDCNQANMDDLSAILDPRDFSYKMKNTSIRIEPLVLATQNIPESTNMLFFFDKTKISAYQTKINDFLNASGGVFLFANLDAGDVGNTSVGNTFGLVWGDITNLPGRFGNVYDASLPGHFVARYYANISTRHLQDVQSETFTAFLPTGISGQNDQRNVVRTDNDRAYVRTNEVGQGRTVWFQDYARSDHDNQFTKQIDNLTKASIMWASGERSKLDMIKKTPAPVNFKSSIFVYDGDNYIIELTIWRIFF
;
A
#
# COMPACT_ATOMS: atom_id res chain seq x y z
N MET A 1 19.50 26.29 -58.21
CA MET A 1 20.26 25.71 -57.06
C MET A 1 20.83 26.74 -56.09
N LYS A 2 21.31 27.93 -56.52
CA LYS A 2 21.88 28.94 -55.60
C LYS A 2 20.89 29.56 -54.60
N GLY A 3 19.59 29.62 -54.92
CA GLY A 3 18.56 30.16 -54.01
C GLY A 3 18.21 29.24 -52.85
N PHE A 4 18.21 27.92 -53.08
CA PHE A 4 17.91 26.93 -52.03
C PHE A 4 19.00 26.88 -50.97
N ALA A 5 20.27 27.00 -51.37
CA ALA A 5 21.40 27.07 -50.45
C ALA A 5 21.30 28.27 -49.50
N LYS A 6 20.89 29.45 -50.00
CA LYS A 6 20.72 30.66 -49.16
C LYS A 6 19.57 30.53 -48.16
N ILE A 7 18.47 29.89 -48.55
CA ILE A 7 17.33 29.65 -47.64
C ILE A 7 17.74 28.65 -46.56
N PHE A 8 18.46 27.59 -46.92
CA PHE A 8 18.94 26.60 -45.96
C PHE A 8 19.95 27.21 -44.98
N GLU A 9 20.87 28.04 -45.47
CA GLU A 9 21.84 28.76 -44.63
C GLU A 9 21.15 29.72 -43.64
N ALA A 10 20.10 30.42 -44.07
CA ALA A 10 19.31 31.29 -43.18
C ALA A 10 18.56 30.49 -42.10
N ILE A 11 18.02 29.31 -42.44
CA ILE A 11 17.36 28.43 -41.47
C ILE A 11 18.36 27.90 -40.45
N VAL A 12 19.52 27.41 -40.91
CA VAL A 12 20.57 26.90 -40.01
C VAL A 12 21.11 28.01 -39.12
N ALA A 13 21.38 29.20 -39.66
CA ALA A 13 21.80 30.36 -38.87
C ALA A 13 20.75 30.75 -37.82
N SER A 14 19.46 30.69 -38.16
CA SER A 14 18.37 30.99 -37.21
C SER A 14 18.28 29.94 -36.10
N ILE A 15 18.43 28.65 -36.42
CA ILE A 15 18.46 27.56 -35.43
C ILE A 15 19.66 27.73 -34.49
N VAL A 16 20.83 28.03 -35.03
CA VAL A 16 22.04 28.26 -34.24
C VAL A 16 21.88 29.48 -33.35
N LEU A 17 21.33 30.59 -33.86
CA LEU A 17 21.02 31.79 -33.06
C LEU A 17 20.03 31.50 -31.94
N LEU A 18 18.93 30.80 -32.21
CA LEU A 18 17.93 30.41 -31.20
C LEU A 18 18.51 29.46 -30.15
N ALA A 19 19.30 28.47 -30.56
CA ALA A 19 19.95 27.52 -29.66
C ALA A 19 21.06 28.17 -28.82
N SER A 20 21.79 29.13 -29.38
CA SER A 20 22.80 29.89 -28.62
C SER A 20 22.16 30.93 -27.71
N LEU A 21 21.05 31.56 -28.09
CA LEU A 21 20.24 32.40 -27.21
C LEU A 21 19.77 31.61 -25.98
N THR A 22 19.33 30.35 -26.12
CA THR A 22 18.98 29.51 -24.95
C THR A 22 20.18 29.19 -24.04
N PHE A 23 21.41 29.27 -24.55
CA PHE A 23 22.63 29.05 -23.76
C PHE A 23 23.08 30.33 -23.02
N PHE A 24 22.87 31.50 -23.61
CA PHE A 24 23.19 32.80 -22.99
C PHE A 24 22.07 33.32 -22.07
N PHE A 25 20.82 32.98 -22.37
CA PHE A 25 19.65 33.27 -21.54
C PHE A 25 19.27 32.06 -20.69
N THR A 26 20.23 31.39 -20.04
CA THR A 26 19.89 30.68 -18.80
C THR A 26 19.34 31.73 -17.84
N PRO A 27 18.05 31.66 -17.43
CA PRO A 27 17.51 32.58 -16.45
C PRO A 27 18.37 32.45 -15.20
N ASN A 28 19.21 33.44 -14.94
CA ASN A 28 19.98 33.49 -13.70
C ASN A 28 19.03 34.04 -12.64
N VAL A 29 17.99 33.27 -12.34
CA VAL A 29 17.11 33.54 -11.23
C VAL A 29 17.97 33.33 -10.01
N GLN A 30 18.37 34.42 -9.36
CA GLN A 30 19.06 34.35 -8.08
C GLN A 30 18.28 33.37 -7.21
N ARG A 31 18.97 32.35 -6.67
CA ARG A 31 18.41 31.47 -5.63
C ARG A 31 17.97 32.37 -4.49
N SER A 32 16.70 32.76 -4.50
CA SER A 32 16.12 33.60 -3.47
C SER A 32 16.25 32.82 -2.16
N GLY A 33 17.04 33.37 -1.23
CA GLY A 33 17.18 32.83 0.13
C GLY A 33 15.86 32.82 0.92
N TRP A 34 14.76 33.29 0.33
CA TRP A 34 13.43 33.41 0.94
C TRP A 34 12.48 32.23 0.62
N ASP A 35 12.94 31.20 -0.10
CA ASP A 35 12.04 30.23 -0.73
C ASP A 35 11.63 29.05 0.17
N ARG A 36 12.49 28.65 1.12
CA ARG A 36 12.27 27.44 1.92
C ARG A 36 11.28 27.63 3.07
N ALA A 37 11.50 28.68 3.87
CA ALA A 37 10.62 28.99 4.99
C ALA A 37 9.20 29.38 4.53
N SER A 38 9.08 30.05 3.38
CA SER A 38 7.77 30.44 2.84
C SER A 38 6.97 29.23 2.35
N LEU A 39 7.59 28.30 1.61
CA LEU A 39 6.92 27.05 1.24
C LEU A 39 6.57 26.19 2.47
N GLN A 40 7.45 26.16 3.47
CA GLN A 40 7.17 25.45 4.72
C GLN A 40 5.93 26.03 5.44
N ILE A 41 5.88 27.34 5.67
CA ILE A 41 4.73 27.99 6.31
C ILE A 41 3.47 27.79 5.47
N LEU A 42 3.56 27.92 4.15
CA LEU A 42 2.41 27.70 3.25
C LEU A 42 1.85 26.29 3.34
N VAL A 43 2.71 25.26 3.41
CA VAL A 43 2.23 23.88 3.50
C VAL A 43 1.60 23.59 4.86
N GLU A 44 2.18 24.13 5.95
CA GLU A 44 1.66 23.99 7.31
C GLU A 44 0.31 24.70 7.46
N ASP A 45 0.21 25.98 7.07
CA ASP A 45 -1.01 26.78 7.16
C ASP A 45 -2.14 26.22 6.29
N ALA A 46 -1.83 25.78 5.06
CA ALA A 46 -2.83 25.20 4.17
C ALA A 46 -3.36 23.87 4.69
N LEU A 47 -2.47 23.01 5.22
CA LEU A 47 -2.87 21.72 5.79
C LEU A 47 -3.70 21.90 7.06
N GLU A 48 -3.28 22.77 7.97
CA GLU A 48 -4.01 23.09 9.21
C GLU A 48 -5.38 23.71 8.90
N SER A 49 -5.45 24.64 7.95
CA SER A 49 -6.71 25.26 7.54
C SER A 49 -7.69 24.24 6.93
N ALA A 50 -7.19 23.31 6.11
CA ALA A 50 -7.99 22.23 5.53
C ALA A 50 -8.44 21.20 6.56
N TYR A 51 -7.65 21.00 7.63
CA TYR A 51 -8.02 20.16 8.75
C TYR A 51 -9.13 20.80 9.59
N LEU A 52 -8.93 22.04 10.05
CA LEU A 52 -9.87 22.76 10.92
C LEU A 52 -11.23 23.01 10.27
N ASN A 53 -11.30 23.12 8.94
CA ASN A 53 -12.55 23.29 8.20
C ASN A 53 -13.27 21.97 7.87
N GLY A 54 -12.70 20.82 8.23
CA GLY A 54 -13.27 19.48 8.01
C GLY A 54 -13.19 18.96 6.57
N THR A 55 -12.51 19.65 5.65
CA THR A 55 -12.42 19.22 4.24
C THR A 55 -11.57 17.96 4.11
N LEU A 56 -10.49 17.84 4.89
CA LEU A 56 -9.64 16.65 4.88
C LEU A 56 -10.39 15.39 5.29
N GLU A 57 -11.17 15.45 6.37
CA GLU A 57 -12.01 14.34 6.85
C GLU A 57 -13.04 13.92 5.79
N ARG A 58 -13.74 14.91 5.23
CA ARG A 58 -14.72 14.65 4.16
C ARG A 58 -14.05 14.02 2.93
N TYR A 59 -12.89 14.50 2.53
CA TYR A 59 -12.13 13.92 1.43
C TYR A 59 -11.78 12.44 1.70
N VAL A 60 -11.24 12.15 2.88
CA VAL A 60 -10.90 10.77 3.28
C VAL A 60 -12.11 9.84 3.22
N LYS A 61 -13.27 10.30 3.68
CA LYS A 61 -14.51 9.51 3.72
C LYS A 61 -15.21 9.39 2.37
N THR A 62 -15.25 10.46 1.59
CA THR A 62 -16.12 10.54 0.40
C THR A 62 -15.37 10.57 -0.93
N ASP A 63 -14.03 10.55 -0.89
CA ASP A 63 -13.15 10.66 -2.06
C ASP A 63 -13.47 11.91 -2.92
N ASN A 64 -13.84 13.01 -2.26
CA ASN A 64 -14.19 14.26 -2.94
C ASN A 64 -12.94 15.05 -3.37
N THR A 65 -12.20 14.46 -4.30
CA THR A 65 -10.95 14.98 -4.89
C THR A 65 -11.14 16.37 -5.48
N THR A 66 -12.32 16.64 -6.05
CA THR A 66 -12.64 17.92 -6.70
C THR A 66 -12.73 19.05 -5.69
N GLN A 67 -13.45 18.87 -4.58
CA GLN A 67 -13.52 19.89 -3.52
C GLN A 67 -12.17 20.13 -2.86
N LEU A 68 -11.42 19.05 -2.59
CA LEU A 68 -10.08 19.16 -2.02
C LEU A 68 -9.15 19.95 -2.93
N ASN A 69 -9.17 19.65 -4.23
CA ASN A 69 -8.36 20.35 -5.21
C ASN A 69 -8.73 21.82 -5.36
N MET A 70 -10.04 22.14 -5.39
CA MET A 70 -10.50 23.53 -5.42
C MET A 70 -10.04 24.30 -4.17
N LEU A 71 -10.07 23.67 -3.00
CA LEU A 71 -9.62 24.29 -1.74
C LEU A 71 -8.13 24.62 -1.81
N PHE A 72 -7.27 23.62 -2.07
CA PHE A 72 -5.83 23.84 -2.09
C PHE A 72 -5.39 24.74 -3.25
N SER A 73 -6.02 24.64 -4.42
CA SER A 73 -5.74 25.55 -5.54
C SER A 73 -6.15 26.99 -5.27
N ALA A 74 -7.10 27.23 -4.35
CA ALA A 74 -7.48 28.57 -3.92
C ALA A 74 -6.58 29.12 -2.80
N MET A 75 -6.06 28.24 -1.93
CA MET A 75 -5.16 28.60 -0.84
C MET A 75 -3.70 28.80 -1.29
N LEU A 76 -3.24 28.00 -2.26
CA LEU A 76 -1.86 28.01 -2.72
C LEU A 76 -1.67 28.99 -3.89
N PRO A 77 -0.52 29.67 -3.97
CA PRO A 77 -0.18 30.48 -5.13
C PRO A 77 -0.17 29.64 -6.42
N LYS A 78 -0.54 30.25 -7.56
CA LYS A 78 -0.51 29.58 -8.89
C LYS A 78 0.86 29.06 -9.31
N THR A 79 1.93 29.50 -8.64
CA THR A 79 3.32 29.06 -8.86
C THR A 79 3.67 27.79 -8.09
N VAL A 80 2.73 27.23 -7.32
CA VAL A 80 2.89 26.05 -6.47
C VAL A 80 1.91 24.96 -6.89
N ASP A 81 2.42 23.74 -6.97
CA ASP A 81 1.66 22.51 -7.13
C ASP A 81 1.66 21.73 -5.81
N PHE A 82 0.77 20.75 -5.70
CA PHE A 82 0.68 19.94 -4.50
C PHE A 82 0.28 18.48 -4.76
N SER A 83 0.59 17.63 -3.78
CA SER A 83 0.16 16.24 -3.68
C SER A 83 -0.26 15.98 -2.25
N ILE A 84 -1.33 15.21 -2.06
CA ILE A 84 -1.79 14.80 -0.73
C ILE A 84 -1.71 13.28 -0.64
N GLU A 85 -1.05 12.79 0.40
CA GLU A 85 -0.97 11.38 0.72
C GLU A 85 -1.66 11.13 2.06
N VAL A 86 -2.47 10.08 2.13
CA VAL A 86 -3.12 9.63 3.35
C VAL A 86 -2.56 8.26 3.70
N SER A 87 -2.05 8.09 4.91
CA SER A 87 -1.49 6.84 5.41
C SER A 87 -2.15 6.40 6.71
N GLY A 88 -2.27 5.09 6.93
CA GLY A 88 -2.93 4.50 8.11
C GLY A 88 -4.39 4.06 7.88
N ILE A 89 -4.90 4.24 6.66
CA ILE A 89 -6.20 3.72 6.20
C ILE A 89 -6.09 3.11 4.80
N PRO A 90 -6.95 2.15 4.43
CA PRO A 90 -6.91 1.52 3.11
C PRO A 90 -7.07 2.54 1.98
N GLY A 91 -6.34 2.34 0.89
CA GLY A 91 -6.53 3.11 -0.35
C GLY A 91 -7.92 2.88 -0.96
N LYS A 92 -8.35 3.78 -1.86
CA LYS A 92 -9.61 3.60 -2.62
C LYS A 92 -9.57 2.33 -3.47
N THR A 93 -8.42 2.06 -4.08
CA THR A 93 -8.21 0.87 -4.90
C THR A 93 -6.96 0.16 -4.41
N ILE A 94 -7.10 -1.12 -4.09
CA ILE A 94 -5.99 -2.02 -3.75
C ILE A 94 -5.77 -2.91 -4.96
N ASN A 95 -4.66 -2.70 -5.65
CA ASN A 95 -4.26 -3.50 -6.80
C ASN A 95 -3.41 -4.68 -6.32
N ILE A 96 -3.96 -5.88 -6.46
CA ILE A 96 -3.31 -7.14 -6.14
C ILE A 96 -2.92 -7.80 -7.45
N VAL A 97 -1.66 -8.17 -7.54
CA VAL A 97 -1.15 -9.00 -8.61
C VAL A 97 -1.06 -10.44 -8.12
N CYS A 98 -1.77 -11.36 -8.76
CA CYS A 98 -1.65 -12.80 -8.52
C CYS A 98 -0.48 -13.34 -9.34
N VAL A 99 0.59 -13.75 -8.67
CA VAL A 99 1.84 -14.12 -9.32
C VAL A 99 1.78 -15.56 -9.83
N ASP A 100 2.03 -15.73 -11.12
CA ASP A 100 2.05 -17.02 -11.82
C ASP A 100 0.76 -17.85 -11.59
N CYS A 101 -0.37 -17.19 -11.34
CA CYS A 101 -1.64 -17.85 -11.08
C CYS A 101 -2.29 -18.39 -12.35
N ASN A 102 -2.78 -19.63 -12.29
CA ASN A 102 -3.68 -20.17 -13.31
C ASN A 102 -5.12 -19.66 -13.08
N GLN A 103 -6.05 -20.00 -13.98
CA GLN A 103 -7.43 -19.55 -13.86
C GLN A 103 -8.10 -20.04 -12.56
N ALA A 104 -7.84 -21.28 -12.12
CA ALA A 104 -8.42 -21.81 -10.88
C ALA A 104 -7.96 -21.01 -9.65
N ASN A 105 -6.68 -20.66 -9.55
CA ASN A 105 -6.14 -19.80 -8.49
C ASN A 105 -6.75 -18.40 -8.54
N MET A 106 -6.97 -17.86 -9.73
CA MET A 106 -7.62 -16.56 -9.91
C MET A 106 -9.08 -16.59 -9.47
N ASP A 107 -9.81 -17.66 -9.78
CA ASP A 107 -11.21 -17.85 -9.37
C ASP A 107 -11.32 -18.06 -7.86
N ASP A 108 -10.41 -18.81 -7.26
CA ASP A 108 -10.33 -19.03 -5.81
C ASP A 108 -10.03 -17.71 -5.07
N LEU A 109 -8.98 -16.97 -5.48
CA LEU A 109 -8.68 -15.65 -4.91
C LEU A 109 -9.82 -14.65 -5.13
N SER A 110 -10.53 -14.78 -6.25
CA SER A 110 -11.71 -13.97 -6.54
C SER A 110 -12.86 -14.23 -5.58
N ALA A 111 -13.08 -15.50 -5.19
CA ALA A 111 -14.10 -15.90 -4.24
C ALA A 111 -13.73 -15.50 -2.81
N ILE A 112 -12.49 -15.72 -2.39
CA ILE A 112 -11.96 -15.32 -1.07
C ILE A 112 -12.17 -13.82 -0.80
N LEU A 113 -12.07 -12.98 -1.82
CA LEU A 113 -12.10 -11.52 -1.68
C LEU A 113 -13.48 -10.89 -1.91
N ASP A 114 -14.50 -11.69 -2.24
CA ASP A 114 -15.86 -11.23 -2.47
C ASP A 114 -16.53 -10.72 -1.17
N PRO A 115 -17.31 -9.62 -1.18
CA PRO A 115 -17.47 -8.65 -2.28
C PRO A 115 -16.25 -7.75 -2.44
N ARG A 116 -15.68 -7.63 -3.65
CA ARG A 116 -14.44 -6.83 -3.84
C ARG A 116 -14.60 -5.34 -3.63
N ASP A 117 -15.82 -4.84 -3.77
CA ASP A 117 -16.19 -3.47 -3.45
C ASP A 117 -16.90 -3.44 -2.10
N PHE A 118 -16.37 -2.66 -1.16
CA PHE A 118 -16.89 -2.58 0.21
C PHE A 118 -16.62 -1.21 0.83
N SER A 119 -17.28 -0.91 1.94
CA SER A 119 -17.06 0.33 2.68
C SER A 119 -16.25 0.07 3.95
N TYR A 120 -15.21 0.88 4.16
CA TYR A 120 -14.48 0.97 5.41
C TYR A 120 -14.65 2.37 5.97
N LYS A 121 -15.35 2.50 7.12
CA LYS A 121 -15.59 3.82 7.76
C LYS A 121 -16.15 4.88 6.79
N MET A 122 -17.16 4.49 6.00
CA MET A 122 -17.79 5.30 4.94
C MET A 122 -16.93 5.56 3.70
N LYS A 123 -15.65 5.18 3.69
CA LYS A 123 -14.80 5.20 2.49
C LYS A 123 -15.07 3.97 1.65
N ASN A 124 -15.41 4.17 0.38
CA ASN A 124 -15.54 3.08 -0.59
C ASN A 124 -14.15 2.61 -1.01
N THR A 125 -13.89 1.32 -0.80
CA THR A 125 -12.66 0.63 -1.16
C THR A 125 -12.98 -0.50 -2.13
N SER A 126 -12.11 -0.66 -3.14
CA SER A 126 -12.22 -1.66 -4.19
C SER A 126 -10.94 -2.47 -4.28
N ILE A 127 -11.06 -3.78 -4.40
CA ILE A 127 -9.93 -4.67 -4.68
C ILE A 127 -9.94 -5.04 -6.17
N ARG A 128 -8.81 -4.81 -6.84
CA ARG A 128 -8.57 -5.23 -8.22
C ARG A 128 -7.51 -6.31 -8.23
N ILE A 129 -7.76 -7.37 -9.00
CA ILE A 129 -6.90 -8.55 -9.07
C ILE A 129 -6.48 -8.72 -10.52
N GLU A 130 -5.17 -8.79 -10.77
CA GLU A 130 -4.61 -8.99 -12.10
C GLU A 130 -3.59 -10.14 -12.07
N PRO A 131 -3.57 -11.04 -13.06
CA PRO A 131 -2.52 -12.05 -13.15
C PRO A 131 -1.22 -11.40 -13.66
N LEU A 132 -0.07 -11.86 -13.15
CA LEU A 132 1.25 -11.45 -13.64
C LEU A 132 2.19 -12.65 -13.70
N VAL A 133 2.92 -12.79 -14.80
CA VAL A 133 3.98 -13.79 -14.92
C VAL A 133 5.33 -13.15 -14.63
N LEU A 134 5.81 -13.28 -13.38
CA LEU A 134 7.00 -12.56 -12.92
C LEU A 134 8.28 -12.96 -13.65
N ALA A 135 8.33 -14.16 -14.24
CA ALA A 135 9.47 -14.58 -15.06
C ALA A 135 9.70 -13.68 -16.29
N THR A 136 8.63 -13.14 -16.88
CA THR A 136 8.69 -12.44 -18.17
C THR A 136 8.29 -10.97 -18.10
N GLN A 137 7.60 -10.58 -17.02
CA GLN A 137 7.03 -9.24 -16.87
C GLN A 137 7.62 -8.50 -15.66
N ASN A 138 7.54 -7.17 -15.71
CA ASN A 138 7.85 -6.31 -14.57
C ASN A 138 6.58 -6.04 -13.77
N ILE A 139 6.76 -5.77 -12.48
CA ILE A 139 5.64 -5.43 -11.59
C ILE A 139 5.11 -4.04 -11.99
N PRO A 140 3.81 -3.89 -12.30
CA PRO A 140 3.24 -2.58 -12.60
C PRO A 140 3.40 -1.62 -11.42
N GLU A 141 3.73 -0.36 -11.69
CA GLU A 141 3.94 0.66 -10.64
C GLU A 141 2.72 0.87 -9.72
N SER A 142 1.51 0.60 -10.22
CA SER A 142 0.26 0.73 -9.46
C SER A 142 -0.01 -0.44 -8.52
N THR A 143 0.80 -1.50 -8.57
CA THR A 143 0.62 -2.71 -7.76
C THR A 143 0.87 -2.39 -6.29
N ASN A 144 -0.10 -2.68 -5.44
CA ASN A 144 0.06 -2.56 -3.99
C ASN A 144 0.57 -3.86 -3.38
N MET A 145 0.22 -5.00 -3.97
CA MET A 145 0.51 -6.31 -3.41
C MET A 145 0.81 -7.38 -4.46
N LEU A 146 1.78 -8.23 -4.17
CA LEU A 146 1.99 -9.51 -4.84
C LEU A 146 1.37 -10.63 -4.01
N PHE A 147 0.49 -11.42 -4.61
CA PHE A 147 -0.16 -12.56 -3.97
C PHE A 147 0.35 -13.87 -4.57
N PHE A 148 0.73 -14.80 -3.71
CA PHE A 148 1.32 -16.09 -4.07
C PHE A 148 0.53 -17.24 -3.45
N PHE A 149 0.12 -18.20 -4.27
CA PHE A 149 -0.34 -19.53 -3.80
C PHE A 149 0.81 -20.55 -3.73
N ASP A 150 1.88 -20.33 -4.50
CA ASP A 150 3.00 -21.26 -4.63
C ASP A 150 4.24 -20.70 -3.93
N LYS A 151 4.59 -21.31 -2.80
CA LYS A 151 5.77 -20.96 -1.98
C LYS A 151 7.09 -21.04 -2.75
N THR A 152 7.19 -21.89 -3.79
CA THR A 152 8.43 -22.04 -4.57
C THR A 152 8.75 -20.78 -5.38
N LYS A 153 7.73 -19.98 -5.72
CA LYS A 153 7.88 -18.72 -6.46
C LYS A 153 8.53 -17.62 -5.65
N ILE A 154 8.43 -17.67 -4.32
CA ILE A 154 9.11 -16.73 -3.43
C ILE A 154 10.63 -16.86 -3.63
N SER A 155 11.15 -18.09 -3.58
CA SER A 155 12.56 -18.36 -3.81
C SER A 155 12.99 -18.03 -5.24
N ALA A 156 12.16 -18.38 -6.24
CA ALA A 156 12.48 -18.15 -7.65
C ALA A 156 12.60 -16.65 -8.01
N TYR A 157 11.82 -15.78 -7.36
CA TYR A 157 11.75 -14.35 -7.68
C TYR A 157 12.24 -13.43 -6.55
N GLN A 158 13.07 -13.95 -5.64
CA GLN A 158 13.51 -13.24 -4.43
C GLN A 158 14.02 -11.82 -4.69
N THR A 159 14.83 -11.61 -5.73
CA THR A 159 15.37 -10.27 -6.05
C THR A 159 14.25 -9.28 -6.38
N LYS A 160 13.32 -9.64 -7.28
CA LYS A 160 12.19 -8.78 -7.64
C LYS A 160 11.27 -8.53 -6.44
N ILE A 161 11.08 -9.54 -5.59
CA ILE A 161 10.30 -9.43 -4.36
C ILE A 161 10.95 -8.44 -3.39
N ASN A 162 12.27 -8.54 -3.18
CA ASN A 162 13.00 -7.62 -2.31
C ASN A 162 12.96 -6.18 -2.82
N ASP A 163 13.12 -5.98 -4.13
CA ASP A 163 13.00 -4.65 -4.74
C ASP A 163 11.60 -4.06 -4.55
N PHE A 164 10.57 -4.89 -4.72
CA PHE A 164 9.18 -4.49 -4.49
C PHE A 164 8.90 -4.13 -3.02
N LEU A 165 9.41 -4.92 -2.08
CA LEU A 165 9.30 -4.64 -0.64
C LEU A 165 10.05 -3.36 -0.25
N ASN A 166 11.24 -3.12 -0.82
CA ASN A 166 11.97 -1.87 -0.60
C ASN A 166 11.22 -0.64 -1.12
N ALA A 167 10.38 -0.81 -2.15
CA ALA A 167 9.48 0.21 -2.67
C ALA A 167 8.15 0.33 -1.90
N SER A 168 8.08 -0.15 -0.66
CA SER A 168 6.88 -0.19 0.19
C SER A 168 5.75 -1.12 -0.32
N GLY A 169 6.04 -2.07 -1.20
CA GLY A 169 5.07 -3.05 -1.68
C GLY A 169 4.69 -4.10 -0.62
N GLY A 170 3.54 -4.72 -0.80
CA GLY A 170 3.04 -5.82 0.04
C GLY A 170 3.28 -7.20 -0.58
N VAL A 171 3.67 -8.20 0.20
CA VAL A 171 3.79 -9.60 -0.28
C VAL A 171 2.94 -10.53 0.56
N PHE A 172 2.05 -11.26 -0.08
CA PHE A 172 1.14 -12.18 0.57
C PHE A 172 1.42 -13.60 0.07
N LEU A 173 1.78 -14.50 0.98
CA LEU A 173 1.92 -15.92 0.71
C LEU A 173 0.78 -16.67 1.39
N PHE A 174 -0.05 -17.30 0.58
CA PHE A 174 -1.09 -18.20 1.01
C PHE A 174 -0.65 -19.63 0.69
N ALA A 175 -0.13 -20.36 1.68
CA ALA A 175 0.36 -21.71 1.45
C ALA A 175 0.52 -22.52 2.75
N ASN A 176 0.36 -23.83 2.64
CA ASN A 176 0.88 -24.78 3.63
C ASN A 176 2.41 -24.83 3.58
N LEU A 177 3.03 -24.71 4.74
CA LEU A 177 4.48 -24.81 4.89
C LEU A 177 4.85 -26.04 5.71
N ASP A 178 6.03 -26.57 5.40
CA ASP A 178 6.68 -27.65 6.12
C ASP A 178 8.03 -27.16 6.72
N ALA A 179 8.71 -28.04 7.45
CA ALA A 179 9.97 -27.72 8.11
C ALA A 179 11.07 -27.27 7.13
N GLY A 180 11.01 -27.71 5.87
CA GLY A 180 11.98 -27.37 4.83
C GLY A 180 11.79 -25.98 4.24
N ASP A 181 10.64 -25.33 4.46
CA ASP A 181 10.35 -24.00 3.92
C ASP A 181 10.76 -22.86 4.83
N VAL A 182 11.15 -23.11 6.09
CA VAL A 182 11.30 -22.07 7.11
C VAL A 182 12.70 -22.03 7.72
N GLY A 183 12.97 -21.03 8.57
CA GLY A 183 14.33 -20.77 9.07
C GLY A 183 15.16 -20.03 8.01
N ASN A 184 16.37 -20.53 7.73
CA ASN A 184 17.33 -19.90 6.80
C ASN A 184 17.01 -20.17 5.31
N THR A 185 15.76 -20.00 4.92
CA THR A 185 15.26 -20.15 3.55
C THR A 185 14.72 -18.83 3.04
N SER A 186 14.49 -18.71 1.74
CA SER A 186 13.84 -17.53 1.15
C SER A 186 12.48 -17.22 1.79
N VAL A 187 11.62 -18.24 1.92
CA VAL A 187 10.30 -18.10 2.55
C VAL A 187 10.44 -17.77 4.04
N GLY A 188 11.28 -18.50 4.77
CA GLY A 188 11.54 -18.27 6.19
C GLY A 188 12.04 -16.85 6.48
N ASN A 189 12.97 -16.34 5.68
CA ASN A 189 13.52 -15.00 5.85
C ASN A 189 12.51 -13.90 5.46
N THR A 190 11.79 -14.06 4.35
CA THR A 190 10.82 -13.06 3.89
C THR A 190 9.68 -12.88 4.89
N PHE A 191 9.13 -13.98 5.42
CA PHE A 191 7.97 -13.94 6.32
C PHE A 191 8.33 -14.08 7.81
N GLY A 192 9.63 -14.16 8.13
CA GLY A 192 10.13 -14.29 9.50
C GLY A 192 9.65 -15.57 10.21
N LEU A 193 9.67 -16.71 9.52
CA LEU A 193 9.06 -17.96 9.99
C LEU A 193 10.08 -18.91 10.60
N VAL A 194 9.72 -19.53 11.72
CA VAL A 194 10.51 -20.58 12.38
C VAL A 194 9.64 -21.80 12.64
N TRP A 195 10.22 -22.98 12.44
CA TRP A 195 9.54 -24.25 12.66
C TRP A 195 9.47 -24.61 14.15
N GLY A 196 8.37 -25.22 14.54
CA GLY A 196 8.18 -25.91 15.81
C GLY A 196 7.31 -27.15 15.62
N ASP A 197 6.77 -27.67 16.70
CA ASP A 197 5.87 -28.83 16.64
C ASP A 197 4.56 -28.51 15.94
N ILE A 198 4.07 -29.45 15.14
CA ILE A 198 2.80 -29.32 14.43
C ILE A 198 1.64 -29.44 15.43
N THR A 199 0.73 -28.47 15.40
CA THR A 199 -0.51 -28.54 16.18
C THR A 199 -1.74 -28.25 15.33
N ASN A 200 -2.88 -28.75 15.82
CA ASN A 200 -4.20 -28.48 15.27
C ASN A 200 -5.10 -27.99 16.39
N LEU A 201 -4.97 -26.71 16.73
CA LEU A 201 -5.74 -26.07 17.80
C LEU A 201 -6.47 -24.86 17.21
N PRO A 202 -7.60 -24.42 17.79
CA PRO A 202 -8.27 -23.22 17.31
C PRO A 202 -7.34 -21.99 17.37
N GLY A 203 -7.33 -21.21 16.29
CA GLY A 203 -6.63 -19.94 16.22
C GLY A 203 -7.44 -18.81 16.84
N ARG A 204 -6.78 -17.80 17.40
CA ARG A 204 -7.37 -16.56 17.91
C ARG A 204 -6.52 -15.37 17.53
N PHE A 205 -7.11 -14.18 17.50
CA PHE A 205 -6.33 -12.97 17.29
C PHE A 205 -5.31 -12.74 18.42
N GLY A 206 -4.09 -12.38 18.04
CA GLY A 206 -3.06 -11.86 18.95
C GLY A 206 -3.12 -10.34 19.04
N ASN A 207 -2.96 -9.80 20.26
CA ASN A 207 -2.69 -8.38 20.50
C ASN A 207 -3.69 -7.38 19.87
N VAL A 208 -4.99 -7.68 19.93
CA VAL A 208 -6.08 -6.90 19.30
C VAL A 208 -6.14 -5.43 19.71
N TYR A 209 -5.74 -5.08 20.93
CA TYR A 209 -5.85 -3.70 21.45
C TYR A 209 -4.55 -2.90 21.44
N ASP A 210 -3.45 -3.51 20.98
CA ASP A 210 -2.18 -2.80 20.89
C ASP A 210 -2.06 -2.13 19.52
N ALA A 211 -2.35 -0.83 19.47
CA ALA A 211 -2.31 -0.04 18.24
C ALA A 211 -0.92 0.10 17.61
N SER A 212 0.14 -0.43 18.25
CA SER A 212 1.48 -0.52 17.65
C SER A 212 1.72 -1.81 16.88
N LEU A 213 0.83 -2.80 16.99
CA LEU A 213 1.04 -4.15 16.46
C LEU A 213 0.15 -4.48 15.26
N PRO A 214 0.65 -5.25 14.27
CA PRO A 214 -0.12 -5.66 13.09
C PRO A 214 -1.46 -6.34 13.43
N GLY A 215 -1.50 -7.11 14.52
CA GLY A 215 -2.69 -7.80 14.99
C GLY A 215 -3.88 -6.86 15.25
N HIS A 216 -3.63 -5.66 15.78
CA HIS A 216 -4.67 -4.65 15.98
C HIS A 216 -5.28 -4.18 14.67
N PHE A 217 -4.44 -3.81 13.69
CA PHE A 217 -4.90 -3.30 12.41
C PHE A 217 -5.69 -4.35 11.63
N VAL A 218 -5.21 -5.59 11.57
CA VAL A 218 -5.94 -6.67 10.90
C VAL A 218 -7.26 -6.97 11.62
N ALA A 219 -7.27 -7.04 12.96
CA ALA A 219 -8.50 -7.27 13.72
C ALA A 219 -9.54 -6.16 13.51
N ARG A 220 -9.10 -4.90 13.40
CA ARG A 220 -9.96 -3.75 13.09
C ARG A 220 -10.60 -3.87 11.70
N TYR A 221 -9.81 -4.23 10.69
CA TYR A 221 -10.35 -4.45 9.34
C TYR A 221 -11.32 -5.63 9.30
N TYR A 222 -10.97 -6.71 9.98
CA TYR A 222 -11.84 -7.87 10.10
C TYR A 222 -13.16 -7.54 10.79
N ALA A 223 -13.13 -6.78 11.88
CA ALA A 223 -14.34 -6.31 12.58
C ALA A 223 -15.25 -5.49 11.65
N ASN A 224 -14.68 -4.58 10.85
CA ASN A 224 -15.45 -3.80 9.88
C ASN A 224 -16.06 -4.68 8.78
N ILE A 225 -15.27 -5.57 8.15
CA ILE A 225 -15.74 -6.44 7.06
C ILE A 225 -16.83 -7.41 7.56
N SER A 226 -16.65 -7.95 8.76
CA SER A 226 -17.59 -8.87 9.39
C SER A 226 -18.78 -8.19 10.08
N THR A 227 -18.86 -6.85 10.04
CA THR A 227 -19.91 -6.04 10.70
C THR A 227 -20.01 -6.28 12.21
N ARG A 228 -18.86 -6.48 12.87
CA ARG A 228 -18.74 -6.76 14.31
C ARG A 228 -17.98 -5.66 15.04
N HIS A 229 -18.08 -5.65 16.37
CA HIS A 229 -17.22 -4.81 17.19
C HIS A 229 -15.87 -5.47 17.42
N LEU A 230 -14.82 -4.66 17.59
CA LEU A 230 -13.46 -5.15 17.82
C LEU A 230 -13.36 -6.04 19.08
N GLN A 231 -14.18 -5.78 20.09
CA GLN A 231 -14.23 -6.57 21.33
C GLN A 231 -14.74 -7.99 21.09
N ASP A 232 -15.72 -8.16 20.21
CA ASP A 232 -16.31 -9.47 19.91
C ASP A 232 -15.30 -10.36 19.17
N VAL A 233 -14.57 -9.75 18.23
CA VAL A 233 -13.55 -10.40 17.39
C VAL A 233 -12.42 -11.01 18.22
N GLN A 234 -12.04 -10.39 19.34
CA GLN A 234 -10.96 -10.91 20.19
C GLN A 234 -11.26 -12.30 20.76
N SER A 235 -12.53 -12.56 21.08
CA SER A 235 -12.95 -13.82 21.71
C SER A 235 -13.25 -14.95 20.72
N GLU A 236 -13.28 -14.63 19.43
CA GLU A 236 -13.62 -15.57 18.37
C GLU A 236 -12.47 -16.54 18.08
N THR A 237 -12.84 -17.80 17.83
CA THR A 237 -11.88 -18.84 17.43
C THR A 237 -12.05 -19.22 15.97
N PHE A 238 -10.93 -19.37 15.28
CA PHE A 238 -10.84 -19.87 13.92
C PHE A 238 -10.50 -21.37 13.92
N THR A 239 -11.34 -22.19 13.31
CA THR A 239 -11.23 -23.66 13.34
C THR A 239 -11.06 -24.31 11.97
N ALA A 240 -11.14 -23.54 10.88
CA ALA A 240 -11.03 -24.05 9.52
C ALA A 240 -9.58 -24.23 9.02
N PHE A 241 -8.59 -23.72 9.76
CA PHE A 241 -7.18 -23.85 9.38
C PHE A 241 -6.70 -25.30 9.37
N LEU A 242 -5.82 -25.60 8.42
CA LEU A 242 -5.05 -26.85 8.46
C LEU A 242 -4.00 -26.80 9.57
N PRO A 243 -3.53 -27.95 10.09
CA PRO A 243 -2.49 -27.99 11.12
C PRO A 243 -1.22 -27.23 10.68
N THR A 244 -0.60 -26.54 11.63
CA THR A 244 0.58 -25.69 11.38
C THR A 244 1.74 -26.08 12.29
N GLY A 245 2.95 -26.11 11.73
CA GLY A 245 4.20 -26.21 12.49
C GLY A 245 4.89 -24.86 12.67
N ILE A 246 4.28 -23.74 12.26
CA ILE A 246 4.91 -22.43 12.40
C ILE A 246 4.85 -21.98 13.85
N SER A 247 6.02 -21.90 14.47
CA SER A 247 6.15 -21.37 15.83
C SER A 247 5.83 -19.88 15.87
N GLY A 248 5.05 -19.50 16.87
CA GLY A 248 4.92 -18.14 17.29
C GLY A 248 6.23 -17.71 17.95
N GLN A 249 6.74 -16.57 17.50
CA GLN A 249 7.89 -15.92 18.11
C GLN A 249 7.43 -14.84 19.08
N ASN A 250 8.26 -14.55 20.08
CA ASN A 250 8.07 -13.43 21.02
C ASN A 250 8.31 -12.05 20.39
N ASP A 251 8.11 -11.92 19.09
CA ASP A 251 8.27 -10.67 18.33
C ASP A 251 6.92 -9.99 18.04
N GLN A 252 5.83 -10.55 18.55
CA GLN A 252 4.48 -9.99 18.46
C GLN A 252 3.94 -9.83 17.03
N ARG A 253 4.50 -10.56 16.06
CA ARG A 253 4.10 -10.51 14.65
C ARG A 253 3.04 -11.52 14.24
N ASN A 254 2.62 -12.39 15.17
CA ASN A 254 1.54 -13.34 14.95
C ASN A 254 0.19 -12.61 15.05
N VAL A 255 -0.56 -12.60 13.96
CA VAL A 255 -1.89 -11.98 13.91
C VAL A 255 -2.94 -12.97 14.39
N VAL A 256 -2.89 -14.21 13.91
CA VAL A 256 -3.73 -15.31 14.41
C VAL A 256 -2.83 -16.44 14.87
N ARG A 257 -3.05 -16.88 16.11
CA ARG A 257 -2.27 -17.92 16.76
C ARG A 257 -3.10 -18.82 17.67
N THR A 258 -2.60 -20.02 17.92
CA THR A 258 -3.15 -20.96 18.90
C THR A 258 -2.74 -20.60 20.34
N ASP A 259 -3.36 -21.25 21.33
CA ASP A 259 -3.03 -21.06 22.75
C ASP A 259 -1.62 -21.53 23.12
N ASN A 260 -1.02 -22.43 22.33
CA ASN A 260 0.39 -22.82 22.47
C ASN A 260 1.32 -22.04 21.53
N ASP A 261 0.88 -20.87 21.09
CA ASP A 261 1.62 -19.92 20.27
C ASP A 261 2.14 -20.55 18.97
N ARG A 262 1.26 -21.20 18.20
CA ARG A 262 1.52 -21.55 16.79
C ARG A 262 0.78 -20.58 15.90
N ALA A 263 1.44 -20.11 14.85
CA ALA A 263 0.88 -19.08 13.97
C ALA A 263 0.09 -19.72 12.82
N TYR A 264 -1.09 -19.16 12.57
CA TYR A 264 -1.86 -19.37 11.34
C TYR A 264 -1.76 -18.18 10.40
N VAL A 265 -1.59 -16.98 10.96
CA VAL A 265 -1.33 -15.77 10.19
C VAL A 265 -0.18 -15.04 10.86
N ARG A 266 0.88 -14.79 10.09
CA ARG A 266 2.07 -14.11 10.58
C ARG A 266 2.49 -13.03 9.62
N THR A 267 2.93 -11.93 10.20
CA THR A 267 3.38 -10.75 9.47
C THR A 267 4.88 -10.58 9.62
N ASN A 268 5.48 -9.83 8.70
CA ASN A 268 6.85 -9.34 8.86
C ASN A 268 7.02 -8.04 8.07
N GLU A 269 7.96 -7.21 8.50
CA GLU A 269 8.34 -5.98 7.81
C GLU A 269 9.75 -6.16 7.25
N VAL A 270 9.89 -5.91 5.94
CA VAL A 270 11.15 -6.07 5.22
C VAL A 270 11.39 -4.79 4.42
N GLY A 271 12.44 -4.05 4.78
CA GLY A 271 12.66 -2.71 4.23
C GLY A 271 11.51 -1.78 4.62
N GLN A 272 10.80 -1.26 3.62
CA GLN A 272 9.60 -0.43 3.82
C GLN A 272 8.30 -1.19 3.56
N GLY A 273 8.39 -2.46 3.16
CA GLY A 273 7.27 -3.28 2.74
C GLY A 273 6.73 -4.16 3.85
N ARG A 274 5.54 -4.70 3.62
CA ARG A 274 4.84 -5.59 4.56
C ARG A 274 4.67 -6.95 3.92
N THR A 275 4.85 -7.99 4.72
CA THR A 275 4.64 -9.36 4.29
C THR A 275 3.62 -10.04 5.18
N VAL A 276 2.83 -10.93 4.60
CA VAL A 276 1.89 -11.79 5.32
C VAL A 276 2.06 -13.20 4.80
N TRP A 277 2.33 -14.12 5.72
CA TRP A 277 2.11 -15.53 5.48
C TRP A 277 0.78 -15.94 6.11
N PHE A 278 0.02 -16.74 5.37
CA PHE A 278 -1.30 -17.20 5.73
C PHE A 278 -1.39 -18.72 5.52
N GLN A 279 -1.71 -19.45 6.59
CA GLN A 279 -1.91 -20.89 6.56
C GLN A 279 -3.13 -21.23 5.70
N ASP A 280 -2.98 -22.28 4.90
CA ASP A 280 -4.04 -22.85 4.09
C ASP A 280 -5.23 -23.40 4.95
N TYR A 281 -6.40 -23.51 4.34
CA TYR A 281 -7.64 -23.97 4.98
C TYR A 281 -8.61 -24.58 3.94
N ALA A 282 -9.66 -25.22 4.42
CA ALA A 282 -10.68 -25.80 3.54
C ALA A 282 -11.53 -24.71 2.85
N ARG A 283 -11.38 -24.61 1.51
CA ARG A 283 -12.06 -23.62 0.63
C ARG A 283 -13.16 -24.21 -0.25
N SER A 284 -13.67 -25.40 0.07
CA SER A 284 -14.67 -26.07 -0.78
C SER A 284 -16.01 -25.32 -0.88
N ASP A 285 -16.30 -24.45 0.10
CA ASP A 285 -17.56 -23.70 0.18
C ASP A 285 -17.32 -22.35 0.88
N HIS A 286 -17.25 -21.26 0.13
CA HIS A 286 -17.06 -19.89 0.64
C HIS A 286 -18.31 -19.31 1.33
N ASP A 287 -19.47 -19.94 1.18
CA ASP A 287 -20.69 -19.55 1.89
C ASP A 287 -20.77 -20.21 3.27
N ASN A 288 -19.97 -21.25 3.53
CA ASN A 288 -19.86 -21.85 4.84
C ASN A 288 -19.34 -20.82 5.86
N GLN A 289 -19.97 -20.74 7.04
CA GLN A 289 -19.62 -19.78 8.08
C GLN A 289 -18.14 -19.82 8.46
N PHE A 290 -17.54 -21.01 8.57
CA PHE A 290 -16.14 -21.14 8.98
C PHE A 290 -15.19 -20.69 7.88
N THR A 291 -15.45 -21.05 6.62
CA THR A 291 -14.66 -20.62 5.47
C THR A 291 -14.77 -19.10 5.29
N LYS A 292 -15.98 -18.54 5.37
CA LYS A 292 -16.24 -17.10 5.28
C LYS A 292 -15.53 -16.27 6.35
N GLN A 293 -15.36 -16.81 7.57
CA GLN A 293 -14.54 -16.18 8.60
C GLN A 293 -13.08 -16.07 8.15
N ILE A 294 -12.51 -17.12 7.55
CA ILE A 294 -11.13 -17.09 7.08
C ILE A 294 -10.97 -16.23 5.82
N ASP A 295 -11.97 -16.21 4.92
CA ASP A 295 -12.01 -15.31 3.76
C ASP A 295 -11.95 -13.85 4.20
N ASN A 296 -12.80 -13.46 5.15
CA ASN A 296 -12.80 -12.12 5.74
C ASN A 296 -11.47 -11.78 6.43
N LEU A 297 -10.84 -12.75 7.11
CA LEU A 297 -9.53 -12.58 7.74
C LEU A 297 -8.42 -12.41 6.69
N THR A 298 -8.48 -13.14 5.58
CA THR A 298 -7.56 -13.03 4.45
C THR A 298 -7.64 -11.62 3.86
N LYS A 299 -8.86 -11.15 3.60
CA LYS A 299 -9.14 -9.80 3.09
C LYS A 299 -8.67 -8.71 4.04
N ALA A 300 -8.93 -8.85 5.34
CA ALA A 300 -8.44 -7.92 6.37
C ALA A 300 -6.91 -7.85 6.40
N SER A 301 -6.25 -9.00 6.28
CA SER A 301 -4.78 -9.09 6.24
C SER A 301 -4.21 -8.43 4.98
N ILE A 302 -4.89 -8.58 3.84
CA ILE A 302 -4.54 -7.90 2.58
C ILE A 302 -4.67 -6.38 2.73
N MET A 303 -5.73 -5.89 3.36
CA MET A 303 -5.92 -4.45 3.56
C MET A 303 -4.74 -3.83 4.31
N TRP A 304 -4.31 -4.45 5.41
CA TRP A 304 -3.14 -4.00 6.16
C TRP A 304 -1.84 -4.13 5.34
N ALA A 305 -1.61 -5.27 4.71
CA ALA A 305 -0.35 -5.52 3.99
C ALA A 305 -0.22 -4.73 2.68
N SER A 306 -1.30 -4.18 2.14
CA SER A 306 -1.28 -3.26 1.00
C SER A 306 -0.64 -1.90 1.30
N GLY A 307 -0.25 -1.67 2.57
CA GLY A 307 0.50 -0.50 3.02
C GLY A 307 -0.37 0.62 3.60
N GLU A 308 -1.70 0.51 3.54
CA GLU A 308 -2.64 1.52 4.07
C GLU A 308 -2.31 2.95 3.58
N ARG A 309 -1.88 3.08 2.32
CA ARG A 309 -1.52 4.36 1.69
C ARG A 309 -2.49 4.68 0.56
N SER A 310 -2.90 5.94 0.49
CA SER A 310 -3.77 6.51 -0.52
C SER A 310 -3.18 7.83 -0.98
N LYS A 311 -2.66 7.89 -2.20
CA LYS A 311 -2.11 9.12 -2.77
C LYS A 311 -3.10 9.79 -3.71
N LEU A 312 -3.30 11.09 -3.54
CA LEU A 312 -3.99 11.95 -4.49
C LEU A 312 -2.96 12.55 -5.44
N ASP A 313 -2.71 11.88 -6.55
CA ASP A 313 -2.07 12.48 -7.71
C ASP A 313 -3.18 12.76 -8.74
N MET A 314 -3.72 13.98 -8.80
CA MET A 314 -4.65 14.36 -9.89
C MET A 314 -3.98 14.27 -11.27
N ILE A 315 -2.65 14.40 -11.28
CA ILE A 315 -1.73 14.12 -12.38
C ILE A 315 -0.52 13.51 -11.68
N LYS A 316 0.02 12.36 -12.14
CA LYS A 316 1.30 11.82 -11.64
C LYS A 316 2.38 12.89 -11.88
N LYS A 317 2.63 13.73 -10.88
CA LYS A 317 3.65 14.77 -10.93
C LYS A 317 4.74 14.35 -9.95
N THR A 318 5.91 14.05 -10.49
CA THR A 318 7.10 13.89 -9.66
C THR A 318 7.35 15.25 -9.00
N PRO A 319 7.37 15.34 -7.65
CA PRO A 319 7.66 16.60 -6.98
C PRO A 319 8.99 17.15 -7.48
N ALA A 320 9.09 18.46 -7.65
CA ALA A 320 10.37 19.08 -7.97
C ALA A 320 11.42 18.75 -6.88
N PRO A 321 12.73 18.77 -7.20
CA PRO A 321 13.79 18.48 -6.22
C PRO A 321 13.73 19.32 -4.95
N VAL A 322 13.13 20.52 -5.04
CA VAL A 322 12.78 21.34 -3.88
C VAL A 322 11.27 21.21 -3.64
N ASN A 323 10.93 20.46 -2.60
CA ASN A 323 9.57 20.29 -2.11
C ASN A 323 9.56 20.41 -0.57
N PHE A 324 8.39 20.76 -0.04
CA PHE A 324 8.14 20.79 1.40
C PHE A 324 6.97 19.87 1.72
N LYS A 325 7.10 19.18 2.84
CA LYS A 325 6.12 18.22 3.34
C LYS A 325 5.69 18.66 4.74
N SER A 326 4.39 18.74 4.96
CA SER A 326 3.81 18.84 6.28
C SER A 326 2.81 17.72 6.48
N SER A 327 2.63 17.29 7.72
CA SER A 327 1.77 16.17 8.08
C SER A 327 0.93 16.49 9.30
N ILE A 328 -0.33 16.07 9.28
CA ILE A 328 -1.24 16.17 10.43
C ILE A 328 -1.80 14.80 10.79
N PHE A 329 -1.86 14.53 12.10
CA PHE A 329 -2.57 13.37 12.64
C PHE A 329 -4.06 13.69 12.75
N VAL A 330 -4.88 12.84 12.15
CA VAL A 330 -6.34 12.95 12.23
C VAL A 330 -6.84 11.83 13.13
N TYR A 331 -7.72 12.21 14.08
CA TYR A 331 -8.35 11.33 15.04
C TYR A 331 -9.86 11.29 14.77
N ASP A 332 -10.32 10.31 14.00
CA ASP A 332 -11.72 10.19 13.59
C ASP A 332 -12.17 8.72 13.60
N GLY A 333 -12.19 8.16 14.81
CA GLY A 333 -12.44 6.74 15.04
C GLY A 333 -11.27 5.81 14.66
N ASP A 334 -10.39 6.26 13.76
CA ASP A 334 -9.07 5.70 13.44
C ASP A 334 -8.02 6.80 13.44
N ASN A 335 -6.78 6.41 13.72
CA ASN A 335 -5.63 7.30 13.62
C ASN A 335 -5.01 7.14 12.24
N TYR A 336 -4.91 8.25 11.50
CA TYR A 336 -4.25 8.29 10.21
C TYR A 336 -3.51 9.61 10.02
N ILE A 337 -2.53 9.60 9.11
CA ILE A 337 -1.70 10.75 8.81
C ILE A 337 -2.06 11.25 7.42
N ILE A 338 -2.33 12.54 7.30
CA ILE A 338 -2.42 13.23 6.02
C ILE A 338 -1.15 14.03 5.82
N GLU A 339 -0.41 13.74 4.76
CA GLU A 339 0.77 14.47 4.32
C GLU A 339 0.43 15.32 3.11
N LEU A 340 0.68 16.63 3.20
CA LEU A 340 0.64 17.55 2.07
C LEU A 340 2.08 17.82 1.62
N THR A 341 2.38 17.51 0.37
CA THR A 341 3.63 17.88 -0.29
C THR A 341 3.35 19.03 -1.25
N ILE A 342 4.12 20.12 -1.19
CA ILE A 342 4.04 21.21 -2.17
C ILE A 342 5.39 21.46 -2.83
N TRP A 343 5.38 21.92 -4.08
CA TRP A 343 6.58 22.31 -4.84
C TRP A 343 6.27 23.40 -5.85
N ARG A 344 7.29 24.15 -6.28
CA ARG A 344 7.12 25.17 -7.32
C ARG A 344 7.05 24.55 -8.71
N ILE A 345 6.16 25.06 -9.56
CA ILE A 345 5.93 24.56 -10.94
C ILE A 345 6.76 25.33 -11.99
N PHE A 346 7.36 26.47 -11.63
CA PHE A 346 8.17 27.30 -12.53
C PHE A 346 9.44 27.80 -11.80
N PHE A 347 10.58 27.70 -12.48
CA PHE A 347 11.85 28.37 -12.15
C PHE A 347 12.02 29.61 -13.02
#